data_AF-A0A553NRS6-F1
#
_entry.id   AF-A0A553NRS6-F1
#
_cell.length_a   1.000
_cell.length_b   1.000
_cell.length_c   1.000
_cell.angle_alpha   90.00
_cell.angle_beta   90.00
_cell.angle_gamma   90.00
#
_symmetry.space_group_name_H-M   'P 1'
#
loop_
_entity.id
_entity.type
_entity.pdbx_description
1 polymer ?
#
loop_
_entity_poly.entity_id
_entity_poly.type
_entity_poly.pdbx_seq_one_letter_code
_entity_poly.pdbx_strand_id
1 'polypeptide(L)'
;MSYTINDKVARLMCKSKGKHALKTKKPLVLLNTIGYVKSDKGDATCLTEMSFMMACWKENEFQNSACSKEIASFYTCVKEANAQAPGKGDRLLTKEINTLLRRFPNYSSH
;
A
#
# COMPACT_ATOMS: atom_id res chain seq x y z
N MET A 1 28.17 -16.25 -20.89
CA MET A 1 27.02 -16.86 -21.59
C MET A 1 26.21 -17.68 -20.59
N SER A 2 25.44 -17.01 -19.72
CA SER A 2 24.70 -17.68 -18.64
C SER A 2 23.27 -17.97 -19.09
N TYR A 3 22.96 -19.23 -19.36
CA TYR A 3 21.59 -19.68 -19.58
C TYR A 3 20.79 -19.50 -18.28
N THR A 4 19.77 -18.65 -18.32
CA THR A 4 18.93 -18.38 -17.14
C THR A 4 18.14 -19.63 -16.78
N ILE A 5 18.15 -19.99 -15.50
CA ILE A 5 17.39 -21.11 -14.92
C ILE A 5 15.92 -21.08 -15.39
N ASN A 6 15.39 -19.88 -15.63
CA ASN A 6 14.01 -19.64 -16.06
C ASN A 6 13.69 -20.14 -17.47
N ASP A 7 14.62 -20.06 -18.44
CA ASP A 7 14.41 -20.61 -19.78
C ASP A 7 14.37 -22.15 -19.75
N LYS A 8 15.22 -22.75 -18.90
CA LYS A 8 15.17 -24.20 -18.63
C LYS A 8 13.85 -24.59 -17.94
N VAL A 9 13.38 -23.82 -16.96
CA VAL A 9 12.09 -24.07 -16.28
C VAL A 9 10.91 -23.92 -17.24
N ALA A 10 10.87 -22.90 -18.09
CA ALA A 10 9.80 -22.73 -19.08
C ALA A 10 9.75 -23.90 -20.08
N ARG A 11 10.92 -24.37 -20.56
CA ARG A 11 11.03 -25.54 -21.43
C ARG A 11 10.67 -26.86 -20.73
N LEU A 12 11.12 -27.05 -19.48
CA LEU A 12 10.82 -28.24 -18.66
C LEU A 12 9.31 -28.33 -18.36
N MET A 13 8.68 -27.20 -18.03
CA MET A 13 7.24 -27.13 -17.79
C MET A 13 6.42 -27.34 -19.08
N CYS A 14 6.91 -26.89 -20.23
CA CYS A 14 6.27 -27.14 -21.52
C CYS A 14 6.36 -28.63 -21.92
N LYS A 15 7.46 -29.31 -21.59
CA LYS A 15 7.66 -30.74 -21.86
C LYS A 15 6.75 -31.66 -21.04
N SER A 16 6.35 -31.25 -19.83
CA SER A 16 5.46 -32.06 -18.97
C SER A 16 3.96 -31.86 -19.22
N LYS A 17 3.52 -30.69 -19.70
CA LYS A 17 2.07 -30.34 -19.82
C LYS A 17 1.61 -29.98 -21.23
N GLY A 18 2.47 -30.08 -22.25
CA GLY A 18 2.12 -29.81 -23.66
C GLY A 18 1.74 -28.36 -23.99
N LYS A 19 1.69 -27.48 -22.98
CA LYS A 19 1.43 -26.05 -23.07
C LYS A 19 2.49 -25.31 -22.26
N HIS A 20 2.93 -24.15 -22.75
CA HIS A 20 3.82 -23.27 -22.01
C HIS A 20 3.09 -22.86 -20.72
N ALA A 21 3.60 -23.30 -19.56
CA ALA A 21 2.93 -23.07 -18.27
C ALA A 21 2.80 -21.58 -17.91
N LEU A 22 3.67 -20.73 -18.46
CA LEU A 22 3.62 -19.28 -18.32
C LEU A 22 3.92 -18.63 -19.69
N LYS A 23 3.05 -17.74 -20.15
CA LYS A 23 3.30 -16.88 -21.32
C LYS A 23 3.69 -15.49 -20.84
N THR A 24 4.99 -15.22 -20.71
CA THR A 24 5.48 -13.91 -20.26
C THR A 24 5.76 -13.00 -21.43
N LYS A 25 5.22 -11.77 -21.41
CA LYS A 25 5.53 -10.72 -22.41
C LYS A 25 6.90 -10.07 -22.18
N LYS A 26 7.46 -10.23 -20.98
CA LYS A 26 8.73 -9.66 -20.55
C LYS A 26 9.65 -10.78 -20.08
N PRO A 27 10.98 -10.61 -20.19
CA PRO A 27 11.93 -11.59 -19.69
C PRO A 27 11.77 -11.73 -18.16
N LEU A 28 11.94 -12.95 -17.66
CA LEU A 28 11.90 -13.28 -16.23
C LEU A 28 13.21 -12.89 -15.57
N VAL A 29 13.48 -11.59 -15.53
CA VAL A 29 14.68 -11.01 -14.93
C VAL A 29 14.27 -9.86 -14.01
N LEU A 30 14.91 -9.80 -12.84
CA LEU A 30 14.71 -8.71 -11.91
C LEU A 30 15.29 -7.41 -12.49
N LEU A 31 14.46 -6.36 -12.53
CA LEU A 31 14.86 -5.02 -12.93
C LEU A 31 15.63 -4.30 -11.82
N ASN A 32 16.46 -3.33 -12.21
CA ASN A 32 17.23 -2.50 -11.27
C ASN A 32 16.42 -1.34 -10.66
N THR A 33 15.10 -1.35 -10.88
CA THR A 33 14.16 -0.37 -10.34
C THR A 33 12.84 -1.03 -10.02
N ILE A 34 12.23 -0.61 -8.92
CA ILE A 34 10.86 -0.96 -8.53
C ILE A 34 9.90 0.20 -8.84
N GLY A 35 8.64 -0.15 -9.10
CA GLY A 35 7.57 0.83 -9.26
C GLY A 35 7.26 1.55 -7.93
N TYR A 36 6.77 2.79 -8.03
CA TYR A 36 6.30 3.53 -6.88
C TYR A 36 5.12 2.80 -6.23
N VAL A 37 5.24 2.53 -4.93
CA VAL A 37 4.10 2.11 -4.12
C VAL A 37 3.19 3.33 -4.00
N LYS A 38 1.92 3.17 -4.37
CA LYS A 38 0.92 4.22 -4.14
C LYS A 38 0.75 4.35 -2.63
N SER A 39 0.86 5.56 -2.11
CA SER A 39 0.37 5.83 -0.76
C SER A 39 -1.12 5.49 -0.73
N ASP A 40 -1.55 4.74 0.28
CA ASP A 40 -2.97 4.54 0.51
C ASP A 40 -3.63 5.93 0.59
N LYS A 41 -4.66 6.12 -0.24
CA LYS A 41 -5.45 7.34 -0.17
C LYS A 41 -6.14 7.29 1.17
N GLY A 42 -5.87 8.26 2.04
CA GLY A 42 -6.33 8.22 3.43
C GLY A 42 -7.83 7.94 3.50
N ASP A 43 -8.19 6.89 4.22
CA ASP A 43 -9.58 6.63 4.59
C ASP A 43 -10.05 7.73 5.54
N ALA A 44 -11.34 8.05 5.49
CA ALA A 44 -11.92 9.02 6.41
C ALA A 44 -11.81 8.48 7.85
N THR A 45 -10.90 9.05 8.63
CA THR A 45 -10.74 8.76 10.06
C THR A 45 -11.88 9.40 10.86
N CYS A 46 -12.23 8.82 12.01
CA CYS A 46 -13.25 9.35 12.94
C CYS A 46 -14.72 9.34 12.44
N LEU A 47 -15.06 8.47 11.47
CA LEU A 47 -16.43 8.33 10.98
C LEU A 47 -17.44 7.91 12.06
N THR A 48 -17.03 7.05 13.00
CA THR A 48 -17.90 6.59 14.09
C THR A 48 -18.30 7.73 15.01
N GLU A 49 -17.33 8.50 15.50
CA GLU A 49 -17.57 9.67 16.36
C GLU A 49 -18.38 10.74 15.63
N MET A 50 -18.11 10.94 14.34
CA MET A 50 -18.90 11.85 13.50
C MET A 50 -20.36 11.38 13.43
N SER A 51 -20.60 10.08 13.26
CA SER A 51 -21.96 9.54 13.20
C SER A 51 -22.74 9.71 14.52
N PHE A 52 -22.08 9.55 15.67
CA PHE A 52 -22.70 9.79 16.97
C PHE A 52 -23.02 11.25 17.22
N MET A 53 -22.11 12.17 16.86
CA MET A 53 -22.36 13.61 16.95
C MET A 53 -23.57 14.02 16.09
N MET A 54 -23.67 13.49 14.87
CA MET A 54 -24.79 13.78 13.97
C MET A 54 -26.11 13.19 14.48
N ALA A 55 -26.07 12.02 15.13
CA ALA A 55 -27.25 11.43 15.76
C ALA A 55 -27.75 12.31 16.92
N CYS A 56 -26.85 12.73 17.81
CA CYS A 56 -27.21 13.62 18.92
C CYS A 56 -27.75 14.96 18.42
N TRP A 57 -27.11 15.56 17.40
CA TRP A 57 -27.60 16.79 16.79
C TRP A 57 -29.00 16.64 16.22
N LYS A 58 -29.31 15.51 15.58
CA LYS A 58 -30.64 15.27 15.03
C LYS A 58 -31.72 15.22 16.12
N GLU A 59 -31.40 14.67 17.29
CA GLU A 59 -32.34 14.56 18.42
C GLU A 59 -32.50 15.87 19.20
N ASN A 60 -31.47 16.71 19.21
CA ASN A 60 -31.41 17.93 20.03
C ASN A 60 -31.38 19.22 19.20
N GLU A 61 -31.97 19.20 18.00
CA GLU A 61 -32.08 20.38 17.13
C GLU A 61 -30.73 21.08 16.86
N PHE A 62 -29.66 20.29 16.74
CA PHE A 62 -28.29 20.75 16.48
C PHE A 62 -27.73 21.65 17.59
N GLN A 63 -28.24 21.56 18.83
CA GLN A 63 -27.70 22.30 19.97
C GLN A 63 -26.40 21.66 20.49
N ASN A 64 -25.31 22.42 20.42
CA ASN A 64 -23.99 21.96 20.88
C ASN A 64 -23.88 21.76 22.39
N SER A 65 -24.70 22.46 23.19
CA SER A 65 -24.74 22.31 24.65
C SER A 65 -25.23 20.92 25.06
N ALA A 66 -26.26 20.41 24.37
CA ALA A 66 -26.83 19.08 24.61
C ALA A 66 -25.88 17.96 24.18
N CYS A 67 -25.14 18.16 23.08
CA CYS A 67 -24.23 17.16 22.48
C CYS A 67 -22.75 17.35 22.85
N SER A 68 -22.47 17.99 23.98
CA SER A 68 -21.10 18.36 24.37
C SER A 68 -20.15 17.16 24.50
N LYS A 69 -20.67 15.98 24.87
CA LYS A 69 -19.89 14.76 25.04
C LYS A 69 -19.47 14.18 23.69
N GLU A 70 -20.40 14.08 22.76
CA GLU A 70 -20.21 13.55 21.41
C GLU A 70 -19.28 14.45 20.60
N ILE A 71 -19.43 15.77 20.77
CA ILE A 71 -18.53 16.77 20.18
C ILE A 71 -17.11 16.62 20.74
N ALA A 72 -16.95 16.47 22.07
CA ALA A 72 -15.65 16.28 22.67
C ALA A 72 -14.96 15.00 22.18
N SER A 73 -15.71 13.89 22.07
CA SER A 73 -15.22 12.61 21.54
C SER A 73 -14.79 12.68 20.07
N PHE A 74 -15.55 13.40 19.24
CA PHE A 74 -15.17 13.65 17.86
C PHE A 74 -13.84 14.43 17.78
N TYR A 75 -13.70 15.50 18.55
CA TYR A 75 -12.48 16.29 18.54
C TYR A 75 -11.27 15.57 19.15
N THR A 76 -11.45 14.67 20.11
CA THR A 76 -10.35 13.83 20.60
C THR A 76 -9.86 12.90 19.50
N CYS A 77 -10.76 12.24 18.78
CA CYS A 77 -10.40 11.41 17.63
C CYS A 77 -9.68 12.21 16.54
N VAL A 78 -10.17 13.41 16.20
CA VAL A 78 -9.52 14.28 15.19
C VAL A 78 -8.11 14.69 15.61
N LYS A 79 -7.90 15.00 16.90
CA LYS A 79 -6.57 15.32 17.41
C LYS A 79 -5.61 14.14 17.29
N GLU A 80 -6.06 12.92 17.63
CA GLU A 80 -5.27 11.70 17.51
C GLU A 80 -4.97 11.36 16.04
N ALA A 81 -5.96 11.49 15.16
CA ALA A 81 -5.80 11.25 13.72
C ALA A 81 -4.79 12.24 13.08
N ASN A 82 -4.83 13.51 13.48
CA ASN A 82 -3.86 14.51 13.01
C ASN A 82 -2.45 14.30 13.60
N ALA A 83 -2.36 13.73 14.81
CA ALA A 83 -1.08 13.42 15.46
C ALA A 83 -0.43 12.14 14.89
N GLN A 84 -1.22 11.23 14.30
CA GLN A 84 -0.71 10.08 13.55
C GLN A 84 -0.09 10.56 12.24
N ALA A 85 1.20 10.90 12.29
CA ALA A 85 2.02 11.03 11.10
C ALA A 85 1.92 9.71 10.29
N PRO A 86 1.96 9.75 8.94
CA PRO A 86 1.97 8.54 8.13
C PRO A 86 3.11 7.65 8.62
N GLY A 87 2.73 6.58 9.30
CA GLY A 87 3.68 5.69 9.94
C GLY A 87 4.67 5.24 8.88
N LYS A 88 5.97 5.44 9.12
CA LYS A 88 6.99 4.69 8.40
C LYS A 88 6.73 3.23 8.76
N GLY A 89 5.93 2.55 7.94
CA GLY A 89 5.78 1.11 8.07
C GLY A 89 7.15 0.46 8.01
N ASP A 90 7.23 -0.79 8.45
CA ASP A 90 8.45 -1.62 8.50
C ASP A 90 9.14 -1.84 7.12
N ARG A 91 8.66 -1.15 6.08
CA ARG A 91 9.16 -1.19 4.71
C ARG A 91 9.91 0.09 4.38
N LEU A 92 11.10 -0.09 3.81
CA LEU A 92 11.88 0.98 3.19
C LEU A 92 11.05 1.70 2.13
N LEU A 93 11.30 3.00 2.00
CA LEU A 93 10.66 3.81 0.98
C LEU A 93 11.12 3.33 -0.41
N THR A 94 10.25 3.40 -1.41
CA THR A 94 10.60 3.00 -2.79
C THR A 94 11.88 3.68 -3.28
N LYS A 95 12.12 4.93 -2.87
CA LYS A 95 13.35 5.68 -3.19
C LYS A 95 14.60 5.04 -2.60
N GLU A 96 14.53 4.56 -1.36
CA GLU A 96 15.65 3.91 -0.67
C GLU A 96 15.98 2.58 -1.34
N ILE A 97 14.96 1.78 -1.66
CA ILE A 97 15.13 0.51 -2.37
C ILE A 97 15.71 0.74 -3.77
N ASN A 98 15.21 1.73 -4.52
CA ASN A 98 15.76 2.06 -5.84
C ASN A 98 17.21 2.55 -5.77
N THR A 99 17.61 3.21 -4.69
CA THR A 99 19.00 3.62 -4.48
C THR A 99 19.89 2.40 -4.26
N LEU A 100 19.43 1.41 -3.48
CA LEU A 100 20.14 0.15 -3.25
C LEU A 100 20.27 -0.68 -4.54
N LEU A 101 19.18 -0.83 -5.30
CA LEU A 101 19.18 -1.59 -6.56
C LEU A 101 20.07 -0.96 -7.63
N ARG A 102 20.22 0.38 -7.64
CA ARG A 102 21.17 1.06 -8.52
C ARG A 102 22.62 0.85 -8.10
N ARG A 103 22.89 0.74 -6.80
CA ARG A 103 24.23 0.49 -6.27
C ARG A 103 24.68 -0.94 -6.55
N PHE A 104 23.75 -1.90 -6.50
CA PHE A 104 24.00 -3.32 -6.77
C PHE A 104 23.12 -3.81 -7.93
N PRO A 105 23.45 -3.44 -9.17
CA PRO A 105 22.63 -3.76 -10.33
C PRO A 105 22.70 -5.24 -10.68
N ASN A 106 21.57 -5.76 -11.16
CA ASN A 106 21.48 -7.04 -11.80
C ASN A 106 22.00 -6.95 -13.25
N TYR A 107 23.17 -7.50 -13.50
CA TYR A 107 23.80 -7.52 -14.83
C TYR A 107 23.04 -8.37 -15.86
N SER A 108 22.10 -9.22 -15.43
CA SER A 108 21.28 -10.01 -16.35
C SER A 108 20.06 -9.26 -16.91
N SER A 109 19.80 -8.02 -16.45
CA SER A 109 18.62 -7.23 -16.84
C SER A 109 18.76 -6.48 -18.16
N HIS A 110 19.89 -6.61 -18.86
CA HIS A 110 20.18 -5.98 -20.15
C HIS A 110 19.88 -6.90 -21.34
#